data_AF-A0A502CI32-F1
#
_entry.id   AF-A0A502CI32-F1
#
_cell.length_a   1.000
_cell.length_b   1.000
_cell.length_c   1.000
_cell.angle_alpha   90.00
_cell.angle_beta   90.00
_cell.angle_gamma   90.00
#
_symmetry.space_group_name_H-M   'P 1'
#
loop_
_entity.id
_entity.type
_entity.pdbx_description
1 polymer ?
#
loop_
_entity_poly.entity_id
_entity_poly.type
_entity_poly.pdbx_seq_one_letter_code
_entity_poly.pdbx_strand_id
1 'polypeptide(L)'
;GRVIISDLEPVANPNTTNKYKIVWQRCYGSKTAHASTYGTAGQTNLDGIGPAGQLAVAQPDNATMFVEVYYEYKPLIGLGSRAPSTTITEIASMAVRDRRDLSRIYNNENVALSAC
;
A
#
# COMPACT_ATOMS: atom_id res chain seq x y z
N GLY A 1 -8.00 -11.11 8.46
CA GLY A 1 -7.87 -10.01 7.48
C GLY A 1 -6.56 -10.14 6.74
N ARG A 2 -6.21 -9.09 6.00
CA ARG A 2 -4.94 -8.91 5.30
C ARG A 2 -4.54 -7.45 5.44
N VAL A 3 -3.27 -7.19 5.70
CA VAL A 3 -2.68 -5.85 5.63
C VAL A 3 -1.72 -5.85 4.45
N ILE A 4 -1.80 -4.82 3.63
CA ILE A 4 -0.96 -4.60 2.47
C ILE A 4 -0.31 -3.23 2.64
N ILE A 5 1.01 -3.21 2.62
CA ILE A 5 1.80 -1.97 2.74
C ILE A 5 2.57 -1.79 1.44
N SER A 6 2.39 -0.65 0.81
CA SER A 6 3.07 -0.24 -0.42
C SER A 6 3.95 0.97 -0.15
N ASP A 7 5.13 0.94 -0.76
CA ASP A 7 6.06 2.06 -0.76
C ASP A 7 5.97 2.82 -2.08
N LEU A 8 5.47 4.05 -2.00
CA LEU A 8 5.32 4.93 -3.15
C LEU A 8 6.48 5.92 -3.20
N GLU A 9 7.20 5.91 -4.31
CA GLU A 9 8.32 6.81 -4.55
C GLU A 9 8.13 7.58 -5.87
N PRO A 10 8.73 8.77 -6.02
CA PRO A 10 8.85 9.41 -7.32
C PRO A 10 9.72 8.56 -8.27
N VAL A 11 9.43 8.58 -9.58
CA VAL A 11 10.23 7.83 -10.58
C VAL A 11 11.66 8.35 -10.73
N ALA A 12 11.87 9.62 -10.40
CA ALA A 12 13.17 10.29 -10.46
C ALA A 12 13.26 11.37 -9.39
N ASN A 13 14.48 11.79 -9.07
CA ASN A 13 14.75 12.89 -8.18
C ASN A 13 15.68 13.92 -8.87
N PRO A 14 15.22 15.14 -9.16
CA PRO A 14 13.88 15.67 -8.91
C PRO A 14 12.78 15.03 -9.79
N ASN A 15 11.53 14.99 -9.30
CA ASN A 15 10.41 14.38 -10.02
C ASN A 15 9.76 15.37 -11.01
N THR A 16 10.38 15.58 -12.17
CA THR A 16 9.89 16.56 -13.16
C THR A 16 8.66 16.07 -13.94
N THR A 17 8.41 14.76 -13.99
CA THR A 17 7.30 14.17 -14.74
C THR A 17 6.03 13.99 -13.92
N ASN A 18 6.07 14.27 -12.61
CA ASN A 18 4.99 13.96 -11.66
C ASN A 18 4.52 12.51 -11.75
N LYS A 19 5.47 11.59 -11.93
CA LYS A 19 5.19 10.15 -12.00
C LYS A 19 5.78 9.44 -10.78
N TYR A 20 5.15 8.33 -10.42
CA TYR A 20 5.50 7.55 -9.24
C TYR A 20 5.66 6.06 -9.59
N LYS A 21 6.28 5.34 -8.68
CA LYS A 21 6.52 3.90 -8.75
C LYS A 21 6.26 3.28 -7.38
N ILE A 22 5.85 2.02 -7.37
CA ILE A 22 5.81 1.20 -6.16
C ILE A 22 7.07 0.36 -6.16
N VAL A 23 8.03 0.67 -5.28
CA VAL A 23 9.30 -0.08 -5.27
C VAL A 23 9.14 -1.44 -4.62
N TRP A 24 8.37 -1.50 -3.53
CA TRP A 24 8.08 -2.74 -2.85
C TRP A 24 6.69 -2.75 -2.23
N GLN A 25 6.23 -3.97 -1.96
CA GLN A 25 5.01 -4.23 -1.24
C GLN A 25 5.24 -5.36 -0.23
N ARG A 26 4.64 -5.24 0.96
CA ARG A 26 4.67 -6.25 2.01
C ARG A 26 3.24 -6.60 2.41
N CYS A 27 2.99 -7.89 2.63
CA CYS A 27 1.67 -8.40 2.94
C CYS A 27 1.68 -9.31 4.17
N TYR A 28 0.69 -9.14 5.04
CA TYR A 28 0.52 -10.01 6.19
C TYR A 28 -0.96 -10.36 6.40
N GLY A 29 -1.24 -11.61 6.77
CA GLY A 29 -2.57 -12.09 7.11
C GLY A 29 -3.07 -13.22 6.22
N SER A 30 -4.14 -13.88 6.68
CA SER A 30 -4.64 -15.14 6.10
C SER A 30 -5.57 -14.96 4.91
N LYS A 31 -6.11 -13.76 4.66
CA LYS A 31 -7.05 -13.49 3.57
C LYS A 31 -6.31 -13.19 2.25
N THR A 32 -5.50 -14.13 1.78
CA THR A 32 -4.59 -13.96 0.63
C THR A 32 -5.29 -13.85 -0.74
N ALA A 33 -6.58 -14.15 -0.82
CA ALA A 33 -7.38 -13.89 -2.02
C ALA A 33 -7.67 -12.40 -2.25
N HIS A 34 -7.58 -11.57 -1.20
CA HIS A 34 -7.75 -10.12 -1.32
C HIS A 34 -6.46 -9.48 -1.85
N ALA A 35 -6.46 -8.97 -3.08
CA ALA A 35 -5.34 -8.26 -3.69
C ALA A 35 -5.63 -6.76 -3.72
N SER A 36 -4.59 -5.93 -3.53
CA SER A 36 -4.73 -4.48 -3.65
C SER A 36 -5.04 -4.10 -5.10
N THR A 37 -5.97 -3.17 -5.27
CA THR A 37 -6.31 -2.59 -6.59
C THR A 37 -5.59 -1.27 -6.86
N TYR A 38 -4.81 -0.77 -5.89
CA TYR A 38 -4.10 0.51 -5.97
C TYR A 38 -2.69 0.40 -6.57
N GLY A 39 -2.31 -0.80 -7.03
CA GLY A 39 -1.06 -1.08 -7.72
C GLY A 39 -0.30 -2.27 -7.12
N THR A 40 0.81 -2.62 -7.78
CA THR A 40 1.63 -3.79 -7.44
C THR A 40 3.11 -3.41 -7.34
N ALA A 41 3.89 -4.19 -6.58
CA ALA A 41 5.33 -4.00 -6.48
C ALA A 41 6.02 -4.01 -7.87
N GLY A 42 6.90 -3.05 -8.10
CA GLY A 42 7.61 -2.85 -9.37
C GLY A 42 6.83 -2.01 -10.40
N GLN A 43 5.56 -1.67 -10.15
CA GLN A 43 4.78 -0.85 -11.05
C GLN A 43 5.33 0.58 -11.11
N THR A 44 5.37 1.16 -12.31
CA THR A 44 5.92 2.50 -12.58
C THR A 44 4.95 3.35 -13.39
N ASN A 45 5.32 4.60 -13.68
CA ASN A 45 4.55 5.56 -14.46
C ASN A 45 3.14 5.85 -13.89
N LEU A 46 3.01 5.76 -12.56
CA LEU A 46 1.77 6.04 -11.84
C LEU A 46 1.57 7.54 -11.67
N ASP A 47 0.33 8.02 -11.69
CA ASP A 47 -0.01 9.38 -11.27
C ASP A 47 -0.11 9.51 -9.74
N GLY A 48 -0.09 8.38 -9.04
CA GLY A 48 -0.24 8.22 -7.60
C GLY A 48 -0.98 6.91 -7.30
N ILE A 49 -1.27 6.62 -6.03
CA ILE A 49 -2.02 5.42 -5.63
C ILE A 49 -3.12 5.77 -4.64
N GLY A 50 -4.27 5.10 -4.75
CA GLY A 50 -5.44 5.36 -3.92
C GLY A 50 -6.73 5.51 -4.74
N PRO A 51 -7.84 5.93 -4.11
CA PRO A 51 -9.12 6.13 -4.77
C PRO A 51 -9.04 7.21 -5.85
N ALA A 52 -9.87 7.07 -6.89
CA ALA A 52 -9.98 8.07 -7.94
C ALA A 52 -10.31 9.46 -7.34
N GLY A 53 -9.54 10.48 -7.72
CA GLY A 53 -9.66 11.84 -7.20
C GLY A 53 -9.01 12.08 -5.83
N GLN A 54 -8.43 11.05 -5.19
CA GLN A 54 -7.74 11.14 -3.89
C GLN A 54 -6.45 10.32 -3.89
N LEU A 55 -5.60 10.54 -4.90
CA LEU A 55 -4.35 9.82 -5.03
C LEU A 55 -3.32 10.32 -4.01
N ALA A 56 -2.73 9.39 -3.28
CA ALA A 56 -1.51 9.63 -2.54
C ALA A 56 -0.34 9.77 -3.52
N VAL A 57 0.54 10.73 -3.23
CA VAL A 57 1.77 11.02 -3.97
C VAL A 57 2.94 11.11 -3.01
N ALA A 58 4.16 11.03 -3.55
CA ALA A 58 5.38 11.20 -2.76
C ALA A 58 6.06 12.54 -3.07
N GLN A 59 6.66 13.16 -2.05
CA GLN A 59 7.49 14.34 -2.28
C GLN A 59 8.78 13.94 -3.02
N PRO A 60 9.41 14.85 -3.79
CA PRO A 60 10.73 14.60 -4.34
C PRO A 60 11.67 14.10 -3.25
N ASP A 61 12.53 13.14 -3.58
CA ASP A 61 13.57 12.64 -2.68
C ASP A 61 13.04 12.00 -1.37
N ASN A 62 11.76 11.58 -1.38
CA ASN A 62 11.10 10.98 -0.24
C ASN A 62 10.14 9.88 -0.70
N ALA A 63 9.60 9.12 0.26
CA ALA A 63 8.61 8.09 0.03
C ALA A 63 7.32 8.39 0.80
N THR A 64 6.20 7.88 0.29
CA THR A 64 4.91 7.85 0.99
C THR A 64 4.53 6.40 1.23
N MET A 65 4.30 6.06 2.51
CA MET A 65 3.76 4.76 2.87
C MET A 65 2.25 4.77 2.61
N PHE A 66 1.76 3.81 1.85
CA PHE A 66 0.34 3.58 1.64
C PHE A 66 -0.05 2.22 2.22
N VAL A 67 -1.04 2.20 3.10
CA VAL A 67 -1.49 1.01 3.80
C VAL A 67 -2.93 0.74 3.46
N GLU A 68 -3.23 -0.51 3.12
CA GLU A 68 -4.56 -1.04 2.95
C GLU A 68 -4.80 -2.14 3.98
N VAL A 69 -5.83 -1.99 4.79
CA VAL A 69 -6.26 -2.97 5.78
C VAL A 69 -7.59 -3.56 5.33
N TYR A 70 -7.57 -4.85 5.01
CA TYR A 70 -8.74 -5.63 4.66
C TYR A 70 -9.13 -6.55 5.82
N TYR A 71 -10.41 -6.54 6.16
CA TYR A 71 -10.97 -7.40 7.18
C TYR A 71 -12.32 -7.96 6.74
N GLU A 72 -12.47 -9.28 6.87
CA GLU A 72 -13.76 -9.94 6.68
C GLU A 72 -14.34 -10.22 8.07
N TYR A 73 -15.35 -9.44 8.44
CA TYR A 73 -16.05 -9.52 9.70
C TYR A 73 -16.93 -10.76 9.74
N LYS A 74 -16.76 -11.56 10.80
CA LYS A 74 -17.65 -12.68 11.12
C LYS A 74 -18.72 -12.21 12.11
N PRO A 75 -19.98 -12.01 11.68
CA PRO A 75 -21.02 -11.52 12.57
C PRO A 75 -21.37 -12.56 13.64
N LEU A 76 -21.65 -12.08 14.86
CA LEU A 76 -22.07 -12.91 15.99
C LEU A 76 -23.57 -13.27 15.94
N ILE A 77 -24.37 -12.40 15.31
CA ILE A 77 -25.80 -12.59 15.09
C ILE A 77 -26.12 -12.36 13.62
N GLY A 78 -27.17 -13.00 13.09
CA GLY A 78 -27.62 -12.77 11.72
C GLY A 78 -28.06 -11.32 11.54
N LEU A 79 -27.24 -10.50 10.89
CA LEU A 79 -27.55 -9.09 10.62
C LEU A 79 -28.49 -8.92 9.41
N GLY A 80 -28.75 -9.99 8.64
CA GLY A 80 -29.66 -9.98 7.49
C GLY A 80 -29.31 -8.88 6.49
N SER A 81 -30.33 -8.19 5.98
CA SER A 81 -30.16 -7.05 5.05
C SER A 81 -29.58 -5.79 5.70
N ARG A 82 -29.40 -5.74 7.03
CA ARG A 82 -28.89 -4.55 7.75
C ARG A 82 -27.37 -4.40 7.69
N ALA A 83 -26.65 -5.46 7.33
CA ALA A 83 -25.21 -5.42 7.07
C ALA A 83 -24.92 -6.22 5.79
N PRO A 84 -25.18 -5.62 4.61
CA PRO A 84 -25.12 -6.32 3.32
C PRO A 84 -23.70 -6.74 2.93
N SER A 85 -22.68 -6.14 3.56
CA SER A 85 -21.29 -6.53 3.38
C SER A 85 -20.67 -6.91 4.73
N THR A 86 -19.90 -7.99 4.72
CA THR A 86 -19.04 -8.41 5.82
C THR A 86 -17.60 -7.93 5.63
N THR A 87 -17.27 -7.28 4.51
CA THR A 87 -15.91 -6.83 4.23
C THR A 87 -15.74 -5.36 4.62
N ILE A 88 -14.66 -5.08 5.33
CA ILE A 88 -14.21 -3.76 5.70
C ILE A 88 -12.84 -3.56 5.06
N THR A 89 -12.70 -2.49 4.27
CA THR A 89 -11.43 -2.09 3.70
C THR A 89 -11.18 -0.65 4.08
N GLU A 90 -10.04 -0.41 4.73
CA GLU A 90 -9.59 0.92 5.11
C GLU A 90 -8.23 1.20 4.49
N ILE A 91 -8.00 2.45 4.12
CA ILE A 91 -6.73 2.90 3.56
C ILE A 91 -6.21 4.11 4.32
N ALA A 92 -4.89 4.22 4.40
CA ALA A 92 -4.22 5.40 4.93
C ALA A 92 -2.91 5.62 4.18
N SER A 93 -2.49 6.88 4.08
CA SER A 93 -1.18 7.23 3.55
C SER A 93 -0.47 8.26 4.42
N MET A 94 0.85 8.11 4.54
CA MET A 94 1.69 9.03 5.30
C MET A 94 3.05 9.18 4.63
N ALA A 95 3.51 10.43 4.45
CA ALA A 95 4.87 10.71 4.01
C ALA A 95 5.87 10.28 5.09
N VAL A 96 7.00 9.67 4.67
CA VAL A 96 8.10 9.38 5.58
C VAL A 96 8.73 10.70 6.02
N ARG A 97 8.96 10.86 7.32
CA ARG A 97 9.42 12.14 7.89
C ARG A 97 10.89 12.42 7.58
N ASP A 98 11.73 11.40 7.75
CA ASP A 98 13.16 11.50 7.52
C ASP A 98 13.53 10.95 6.15
N ARG A 99 14.51 11.60 5.52
CA ARG A 99 15.08 11.13 4.26
C ARG A 99 15.64 9.72 4.46
N ARG A 100 15.10 8.76 3.72
CA ARG A 100 15.55 7.36 3.71
C ARG A 100 16.46 7.12 2.51
N ASP A 101 17.31 6.09 2.61
CA ASP A 101 17.95 5.53 1.43
C ASP A 101 16.89 4.76 0.63
N LEU A 102 16.58 5.25 -0.56
CA LEU A 102 15.60 4.68 -1.50
C LEU A 102 16.26 3.85 -2.61
N SER A 103 17.59 3.66 -2.55
CA SER A 103 18.31 2.91 -3.59
C SER A 103 18.08 1.41 -3.50
N ARG A 104 17.85 0.88 -2.29
CA ARG A 104 17.58 -0.54 -2.03
C ARG A 104 16.99 -0.77 -0.65
N ILE A 105 16.40 -1.96 -0.47
CA ILE A 105 15.96 -2.46 0.83
C ILE A 105 17.09 -3.21 1.50
N TYR A 106 17.32 -2.91 2.78
CA TYR A 106 18.27 -3.61 3.64
C TYR A 106 17.53 -4.64 4.50
N ASN A 107 17.99 -5.89 4.49
CA ASN A 107 17.46 -7.00 5.31
C ASN A 107 18.64 -7.76 5.93
N ASN A 108 19.41 -7.05 6.76
CA ASN A 108 20.67 -7.55 7.33
C ASN A 108 20.45 -8.75 8.27
N GLU A 109 19.26 -8.83 8.86
CA GLU A 109 18.80 -9.88 9.74
C GLU A 109 18.39 -11.16 8.98
N ASN A 110 18.43 -11.12 7.64
CA ASN A 110 18.08 -12.22 6.74
C ASN A 110 16.70 -12.84 7.04
N VAL A 111 15.73 -11.98 7.35
CA VAL A 111 14.36 -12.40 7.65
C VAL A 111 13.67 -12.83 6.36
N ALA A 112 12.81 -13.85 6.44
CA ALA A 112 11.97 -14.26 5.33
C ALA A 112 11.14 -13.06 4.83
N LEU A 113 11.32 -12.74 3.55
CA LEU A 113 10.76 -11.54 2.95
C LEU A 113 9.25 -11.73 2.78
N SER A 114 8.47 -10.87 3.43
CA SER A 114 7.00 -10.88 3.32
C SER A 114 6.60 -10.39 1.93
N ALA A 115 6.21 -11.31 1.05
CA ALA A 115 5.72 -10.97 -0.28
C ALA A 115 4.19 -10.90 -0.31
N CYS A 116 3.69 -10.03 -1.18
CA CYS A 116 2.34 -10.09 -1.71
C CYS A 116 2.37 -10.99 -2.96
#